data_AF-A0A3D4XBA3-F1
#
_entry.id   AF-A0A3D4XBA3-F1
#
_cell.length_a   1.000
_cell.length_b   1.000
_cell.length_c   1.000
_cell.angle_alpha   90.00
_cell.angle_beta   90.00
_cell.angle_gamma   90.00
#
_symmetry.space_group_name_H-M   'P 1'
#
loop_
_entity.id
_entity.type
_entity.pdbx_description
1 polymer ?
#
loop_
_entity_poly.entity_id
_entity_poly.type
_entity_poly.pdbx_seq_one_letter_code
_entity_poly.pdbx_strand_id
1 'polypeptide(L)' 'MKKRITALALACAMVLGTAALAAGTEKQISVTPMDMSINGQTVVPTKSNGEAAEVFAYDGATYVPLRYLSEL' A
#
# COMPACT_ATOMS: atom_id res chain seq x y z
N MET A 1 23.04 41.55 -1.33
CA MET A 1 22.63 40.26 -1.93
C MET A 1 22.46 39.14 -0.89
N LYS A 2 23.30 39.05 0.14
CA LYS A 2 23.23 38.01 1.21
C LYS A 2 21.85 37.86 1.88
N LYS A 3 21.19 38.97 2.25
CA LYS A 3 19.86 38.96 2.90
C LYS A 3 18.72 38.38 2.03
N ARG A 4 18.83 38.51 0.69
CA ARG A 4 17.81 37.99 -0.25
C ARG A 4 17.95 36.48 -0.44
N ILE A 5 19.18 35.96 -0.42
CA ILE A 5 19.47 34.53 -0.50
C ILE A 5 18.98 33.82 0.77
N THR A 6 19.19 34.42 1.94
CA THR A 6 18.69 33.85 3.22
C THR A 6 17.16 33.82 3.27
N ALA A 7 16.48 34.86 2.78
CA ALA A 7 15.01 34.88 2.73
C ALA A 7 14.46 33.82 1.77
N LEU A 8 15.10 33.61 0.62
CA LEU A 8 14.70 32.58 -0.35
C LEU A 8 14.91 31.17 0.21
N ALA A 9 16.04 30.92 0.88
CA ALA A 9 16.30 29.63 1.52
C ALA A 9 15.27 29.32 2.62
N LEU A 10 14.89 30.33 3.43
CA LEU A 10 13.87 30.16 4.47
C LEU A 10 12.48 29.91 3.87
N ALA A 11 12.13 30.61 2.79
CA ALA A 11 10.86 30.38 2.08
C ALA A 11 10.80 28.97 1.47
N CYS A 12 11.87 28.50 0.85
CA CYS A 12 11.95 27.13 0.34
C CYS A 12 11.84 26.09 1.46
N ALA A 13 12.51 26.29 2.60
CA ALA A 13 12.42 25.39 3.75
C ALA A 13 10.99 25.31 4.31
N MET A 14 10.28 26.44 4.39
CA MET A 14 8.89 26.47 4.87
C MET A 14 7.91 25.79 3.90
N VAL A 15 8.13 25.88 2.58
CA VAL A 15 7.27 25.23 1.58
C VAL A 15 7.53 23.72 1.47
N LEU A 16 8.79 23.28 1.64
CA LEU A 16 9.15 21.87 1.53
C LEU A 16 8.75 21.04 2.77
N GLY A 17 8.63 21.67 3.95
CA GLY A 17 8.24 20.99 5.19
C GLY A 17 6.82 20.39 5.18
N THR A 18 5.89 20.96 4.41
CA THR A 18 4.50 20.45 4.32
C THR A 18 4.33 19.32 3.31
N ALA A 19 5.24 19.15 2.36
CA ALA A 19 5.13 18.13 1.32
C ALA A 19 5.47 16.71 1.82
N ALA A 20 6.28 16.58 2.88
CA ALA A 20 6.70 15.29 3.42
C ALA A 20 5.59 14.54 4.19
N LEU A 21 4.56 15.25 4.68
CA LEU A 21 3.49 14.67 5.49
C LEU A 21 2.37 13.98 4.69
N ALA A 22 2.42 14.03 3.36
CA ALA A 22 1.46 13.36 2.48
C ALA A 22 1.91 11.95 2.05
N ALA A 23 3.12 11.53 2.42
CA ALA A 23 3.51 10.13 2.33
C ALA A 23 2.71 9.39 3.41
N GLY A 24 1.61 8.75 3.02
CA GLY A 24 0.74 8.02 3.93
C GLY A 24 1.56 7.10 4.83
N THR A 25 1.24 7.07 6.12
CA THR A 25 1.92 6.19 7.07
C THR A 25 1.66 4.74 6.66
N GLU A 26 2.70 4.04 6.22
CA GLU A 26 2.62 2.61 5.93
C GLU A 26 2.35 1.84 7.24
N LYS A 27 1.32 0.99 7.23
CA LYS A 27 1.05 0.08 8.34
C LYS A 27 1.69 -1.26 8.02
N GLN A 28 2.80 -1.57 8.69
CA GLN A 28 3.40 -2.88 8.61
C GLN A 28 2.63 -3.86 9.49
N ILE A 29 2.20 -4.97 8.90
CA ILE A 29 1.55 -6.08 9.61
C ILE A 29 2.32 -7.37 9.32
N SER A 30 2.36 -8.27 10.29
CA SER A 30 2.85 -9.63 10.09
C SER A 30 1.65 -10.56 9.99
N VAL A 31 1.53 -11.24 8.87
CA VAL A 31 0.43 -12.16 8.57
C VAL A 31 0.99 -13.49 8.07
N THR A 32 0.22 -14.56 8.24
CA THR A 32 0.55 -15.88 7.69
C THR A 32 -0.33 -16.13 6.47
N PRO A 33 0.23 -16.57 5.33
CA PRO A 33 -0.55 -16.92 4.15
C PRO A 33 -1.54 -18.05 4.44
N MET A 34 -2.66 -18.05 3.71
CA MET A 34 -3.65 -19.13 3.73
C MET A 34 -4.08 -19.53 2.32
N ASP A 35 -4.53 -20.77 2.20
CA ASP A 35 -5.13 -21.27 0.97
C ASP A 35 -6.56 -20.74 0.79
N MET A 36 -6.97 -20.60 -0.48
CA MET A 36 -8.30 -20.14 -0.84
C MET A 36 -8.99 -21.20 -1.69
N SER A 37 -10.26 -21.46 -1.39
CA SER A 37 -11.13 -22.30 -2.23
C SER A 37 -12.39 -21.54 -2.59
N ILE A 38 -12.81 -21.64 -3.86
CA ILE A 38 -14.07 -21.07 -4.34
C ILE A 38 -14.89 -22.21 -4.95
N ASN A 39 -16.15 -22.35 -4.52
CA ASN A 39 -17.04 -23.41 -4.97
C ASN A 39 -16.46 -24.84 -4.81
N GLY A 40 -15.68 -25.06 -3.74
CA GLY A 40 -15.05 -26.35 -3.45
C GLY A 40 -13.77 -26.65 -4.26
N GLN A 41 -13.31 -25.73 -5.10
CA GLN A 41 -12.03 -25.86 -5.82
C GLN A 41 -10.97 -24.95 -5.21
N THR A 42 -9.78 -25.51 -4.97
CA THR A 42 -8.61 -24.71 -4.57
C THR A 42 -8.19 -23.81 -5.71
N VAL A 43 -8.04 -22.52 -5.41
CA VAL A 43 -7.62 -21.50 -6.37
C VAL A 43 -6.37 -20.79 -5.87
N VAL A 44 -5.51 -20.38 -6.80
CA VAL A 44 -4.36 -19.53 -6.53
C VAL A 44 -4.65 -18.17 -7.18
N PRO A 45 -5.09 -17.16 -6.40
CA PRO A 45 -5.34 -15.84 -6.93
C PRO A 45 -4.09 -15.25 -7.57
N THR A 46 -4.26 -14.51 -8.66
CA THR A 46 -3.16 -13.81 -9.33
C THR A 46 -3.32 -12.29 -9.25
N LYS A 47 -2.21 -11.58 -9.29
CA LYS A 47 -2.13 -10.12 -9.45
C LYS A 47 -2.19 -9.76 -10.94
N SER A 48 -2.31 -8.47 -11.26
CA SER A 48 -2.39 -7.99 -12.65
C SER A 48 -1.18 -8.36 -13.52
N ASN A 49 -0.04 -8.63 -12.89
CA ASN A 49 1.20 -9.07 -13.55
C ASN A 49 1.30 -10.62 -13.66
N GLY A 50 0.29 -11.38 -13.22
CA GLY A 50 0.27 -12.84 -13.25
C GLY A 50 0.94 -13.54 -12.05
N GLU A 51 1.57 -12.81 -11.13
CA GLU A 51 2.13 -13.40 -9.90
C GLU A 51 1.04 -13.82 -8.92
N ALA A 52 1.34 -14.80 -8.05
CA ALA A 52 0.43 -15.17 -6.97
C ALA A 52 0.14 -13.97 -6.05
N ALA A 53 -1.13 -13.77 -5.75
CA ALA A 53 -1.61 -12.80 -4.78
C ALA A 53 -1.88 -13.53 -3.45
N GLU A 54 -1.34 -12.99 -2.36
CA GLU A 54 -1.50 -13.59 -1.05
C GLU A 54 -2.92 -13.40 -0.52
N VAL A 55 -3.42 -14.43 0.14
CA VAL A 55 -4.65 -14.41 0.94
C VAL A 55 -4.24 -14.63 2.39
N PHE A 56 -4.82 -13.87 3.30
CA PHE A 56 -4.49 -13.94 4.73
C PHE A 56 -5.66 -13.45 5.59
N ALA A 57 -5.61 -13.80 6.88
CA ALA A 57 -6.52 -13.27 7.88
C ALA A 57 -5.80 -12.29 8.79
N TYR A 58 -6.46 -11.18 9.11
CA TYR A 58 -5.96 -10.18 10.05
C TYR A 58 -7.14 -9.51 10.76
N ASP A 59 -7.05 -9.37 12.08
CA ASP A 59 -8.04 -8.68 12.91
C ASP A 59 -9.50 -9.18 12.71
N GLY A 60 -9.67 -10.50 12.60
CA GLY A 60 -10.99 -11.12 12.39
C GLY A 60 -11.57 -10.98 10.99
N ALA A 61 -10.85 -10.36 10.05
CA ALA A 61 -11.23 -10.25 8.64
C ALA A 61 -10.32 -11.08 7.73
N THR A 62 -10.90 -11.61 6.64
CA THR A 62 -10.15 -12.30 5.57
C THR A 62 -9.89 -11.32 4.43
N TYR A 63 -8.63 -11.16 4.07
CA TYR A 63 -8.18 -10.28 3.00
C TYR A 63 -7.93 -11.12 1.74
N VAL A 64 -8.70 -10.82 0.70
CA VAL A 64 -8.70 -11.52 -0.57
C VAL A 64 -8.51 -10.53 -1.73
N PRO A 65 -7.81 -10.93 -2.81
CA PRO A 65 -7.66 -10.09 -3.99
C PRO A 65 -9.00 -9.85 -4.70
N LEU A 66 -9.57 -8.66 -4.53
CA LEU A 66 -10.87 -8.30 -5.10
C LEU A 66 -10.91 -8.43 -6.63
N ARG A 67 -9.81 -8.08 -7.31
CA ARG A 67 -9.71 -8.18 -8.77
C ARG A 67 -9.90 -9.62 -9.23
N TYR A 68 -9.20 -10.57 -8.61
CA TYR A 68 -9.33 -11.98 -8.93
C TYR A 68 -10.76 -12.47 -8.74
N LEU A 69 -11.42 -12.05 -7.65
CA LEU A 69 -12.81 -12.37 -7.39
C LEU A 69 -13.80 -11.76 -8.39
N SER A 70 -13.45 -10.63 -8.98
CA SER A 70 -14.32 -9.93 -9.93
C SER A 70 -14.18 -10.44 -11.37
N GLU A 71 -13.10 -11.17 -11.66
CA GLU A 71 -12.80 -11.76 -12.97
C GLU A 71 -13.26 -13.24 -13.08
N LEU A 72 -13.75 -13.82 -11.98
CA LEU A 72 -14.19 -15.21 -11.89
C LEU A 72 -15.52 -15.48 -12.61
#